data_AF-A0A956WVY3-F1
#
_entry.id   AF-A0A956WVY3-F1
#
_cell.length_a   1.000
_cell.length_b   1.000
_cell.length_c   1.000
_cell.angle_alpha   90.00
_cell.angle_beta   90.00
_cell.angle_gamma   90.00
#
_symmetry.space_group_name_H-M   'P 1'
#
loop_
_entity.id
_entity.type
_entity.pdbx_description
1 polymer ?
#
loop_
_entity_poly.entity_id
_entity_poly.type
_entity_poly.pdbx_seq_one_letter_code
_entity_poly.pdbx_strand_id
1 'polypeptide(L)'
;MQPGEDFHGLPTLSISSSFLSVDFLAEAGPRLVRLKLAERPDNLLAEVPDMSWETTYGTFHIHGGHRLWHAPEAMPRTYMPDNDGLEVEPFEGGVRLRGPVEESTGIQKVMEVILHTDRPALTVQHALHNAGSWAVELAPWAITQVPLGGVAVLPMSAPVPSQYLPNRQLNLWSYTHIRDTRLRLDDDLA
;
A
#
# COMPACT_ATOMS: atom_id res chain seq x y z
N MET A 1 12.09 15.61 -5.74
CA MET A 1 11.85 14.36 -6.48
C MET A 1 13.00 14.14 -7.43
N GLN A 2 13.49 12.92 -7.54
CA GLN A 2 14.64 12.55 -8.37
C GLN A 2 14.49 11.11 -8.88
N PRO A 3 15.21 10.70 -9.95
CA PRO A 3 15.28 9.30 -10.35
C PRO A 3 15.76 8.42 -9.19
N GLY A 4 15.08 7.29 -8.98
CA GLY A 4 15.49 6.25 -8.02
C GLY A 4 16.32 5.16 -8.68
N GLU A 5 16.72 4.17 -7.89
CA GLU A 5 17.37 2.95 -8.39
C GLU A 5 16.35 2.08 -9.14
N ASP A 6 16.80 1.44 -10.22
CA ASP A 6 16.01 0.45 -10.97
C ASP A 6 15.37 -0.59 -10.03
N PHE A 7 14.10 -0.91 -10.26
CA PHE A 7 13.36 -1.92 -9.51
C PHE A 7 13.03 -3.10 -10.42
N HIS A 8 13.96 -4.04 -10.54
CA HIS A 8 13.81 -5.27 -11.34
C HIS A 8 13.46 -4.99 -12.81
N GLY A 9 14.13 -4.00 -13.41
CA GLY A 9 13.90 -3.54 -14.78
C GLY A 9 12.82 -2.46 -14.91
N LEU A 10 12.25 -1.98 -13.80
CA LEU A 10 11.24 -0.92 -13.80
C LEU A 10 11.83 0.41 -13.29
N PRO A 11 11.59 1.52 -14.01
CA PRO A 11 12.05 2.83 -13.59
C PRO A 11 11.31 3.28 -12.31
N THR A 12 12.04 3.93 -11.41
CA THR A 12 11.49 4.48 -10.17
C THR A 12 11.79 5.96 -10.02
N LEU A 13 10.94 6.64 -9.25
CA LEU A 13 11.18 7.98 -8.74
C LEU A 13 11.24 7.92 -7.21
N SER A 14 12.01 8.83 -6.64
CA SER A 14 12.25 8.92 -5.21
C SER A 14 11.95 10.32 -4.68
N ILE A 15 11.35 10.35 -3.50
CA ILE A 15 11.25 11.55 -2.65
C ILE A 15 11.84 11.23 -1.28
N SER A 16 12.49 12.20 -0.66
CA SER A 16 13.17 12.02 0.62
C SER A 16 13.05 13.23 1.54
N SER A 17 13.14 12.97 2.84
CA SER A 17 13.41 13.97 3.89
C SER A 17 14.79 13.68 4.50
N SER A 18 15.14 14.42 5.57
CA SER A 18 16.34 14.10 6.36
C SER A 18 16.26 12.77 7.10
N PHE A 19 15.07 12.15 7.18
CA PHE A 19 14.84 10.95 7.99
C PHE A 19 14.62 9.68 7.18
N LEU A 20 14.03 9.77 5.99
CA LEU A 20 13.67 8.62 5.18
C LEU A 20 13.56 8.98 3.70
N SER A 21 13.63 7.97 2.85
CA SER A 21 13.30 8.04 1.43
C SER A 21 12.27 6.98 1.07
N VAL A 22 11.43 7.30 0.10
CA VAL A 22 10.46 6.37 -0.46
C VAL A 22 10.56 6.38 -1.98
N ASP A 23 10.66 5.18 -2.55
CA ASP A 23 10.70 4.96 -3.99
C ASP A 23 9.36 4.40 -4.45
N PHE A 24 8.89 4.90 -5.58
CA PHE A 24 7.68 4.46 -6.25
C PHE A 24 7.97 4.22 -7.73
N LEU A 25 7.20 3.34 -8.35
CA LEU A 25 7.31 3.09 -9.80
C LEU A 25 6.99 4.38 -10.56
N ALA A 26 7.78 4.69 -11.59
CA ALA A 26 7.65 5.92 -12.35
C ALA A 26 6.53 5.86 -13.40
N GLU A 27 6.30 4.68 -13.96
CA GLU A 27 5.45 4.48 -15.14
C GLU A 27 4.28 3.52 -14.88
N ALA A 28 4.30 2.80 -13.76
CA ALA A 28 3.36 1.74 -13.40
C ALA A 28 2.79 1.97 -11.98
N GLY A 29 1.59 1.47 -11.69
CA GLY A 29 1.02 1.44 -10.35
C GLY A 29 -0.34 2.14 -10.19
N PRO A 30 -0.64 2.70 -9.00
CA PRO A 30 0.29 3.25 -8.00
C PRO A 30 0.92 2.22 -7.04
N ARG A 31 2.26 2.25 -6.91
CA ARG A 31 3.06 1.33 -6.06
C ARG A 31 4.19 2.05 -5.34
N LEU A 32 4.31 1.83 -4.02
CA LEU A 32 5.56 2.16 -3.30
C LEU A 32 6.39 0.88 -3.18
N VAL A 33 7.59 0.93 -3.73
CA VAL A 33 8.45 -0.23 -3.91
C VAL A 33 9.58 -0.29 -2.90
N ARG A 34 10.06 0.87 -2.43
CA ARG A 34 11.05 0.94 -1.35
C ARG A 34 10.73 1.99 -0.32
N LEU A 35 11.06 1.69 0.94
CA LEU A 35 11.09 2.65 2.05
C LEU A 35 12.41 2.44 2.78
N LYS A 36 13.26 3.46 2.83
CA LYS A 36 14.59 3.41 3.45
C LYS A 36 14.69 4.49 4.53
N LEU A 37 15.35 4.19 5.65
CA LEU A 37 15.67 5.19 6.67
C LEU A 37 16.97 5.90 6.28
N ALA A 38 17.13 7.18 6.60
CA ALA A 38 18.33 7.93 6.22
C ALA A 38 19.64 7.28 6.72
N GLU A 39 19.59 6.64 7.90
CA GLU A 39 20.74 5.96 8.50
C GLU A 39 20.93 4.51 8.04
N ARG A 40 19.97 3.93 7.30
CA ARG A 40 20.03 2.53 6.86
C ARG A 40 19.63 2.36 5.39
N PRO A 41 20.50 1.76 4.56
CA PRO A 41 20.21 1.62 3.12
C PRO A 41 19.15 0.55 2.82
N ASP A 42 18.84 -0.33 3.77
CA ASP A 42 17.95 -1.47 3.56
C ASP A 42 16.52 -1.03 3.28
N ASN A 43 15.90 -1.69 2.31
CA ASN A 43 14.48 -1.56 2.05
C ASN A 43 13.67 -2.20 3.18
N LEU A 44 12.75 -1.45 3.79
CA LEU A 44 11.82 -1.94 4.79
C LEU A 44 10.61 -2.68 4.19
N LEU A 45 10.36 -2.51 2.90
CA LEU A 45 9.27 -3.14 2.17
C LEU A 45 9.69 -4.50 1.60
N ALA A 46 8.73 -5.43 1.48
CA ALA A 46 8.99 -6.74 0.87
C ALA A 46 9.19 -6.61 -0.64
N GLU A 47 10.12 -7.41 -1.17
CA GLU A 47 10.33 -7.60 -2.61
C GLU A 47 10.12 -9.08 -2.95
N VAL A 48 9.19 -9.36 -3.87
CA VAL A 48 8.87 -10.72 -4.34
C VAL A 48 8.77 -10.74 -5.87
N PRO A 49 9.86 -10.46 -6.59
CA PRO A 49 9.86 -10.22 -8.04
C PRO A 49 9.31 -11.41 -8.86
N ASP A 50 9.45 -12.63 -8.32
CA ASP A 50 9.00 -13.86 -8.97
C ASP A 50 7.52 -14.20 -8.71
N MET A 51 6.79 -13.36 -7.96
CA MET A 51 5.39 -13.62 -7.61
C MET A 51 4.41 -12.87 -8.50
N SER A 52 3.64 -13.62 -9.29
CA SER A 52 2.59 -13.11 -10.17
C SER A 52 1.39 -14.07 -10.24
N TRP A 53 0.28 -13.57 -10.77
CA TRP A 53 -0.86 -14.38 -11.16
C TRP A 53 -1.28 -14.09 -12.58
N GLU A 54 -1.57 -15.15 -13.32
CA GLU A 54 -2.23 -15.04 -14.62
C GLU A 54 -3.70 -14.73 -14.42
N THR A 55 -4.18 -13.71 -15.13
CA THR A 55 -5.58 -13.29 -15.09
C THR A 55 -6.12 -13.12 -16.50
N THR A 56 -7.44 -12.99 -16.61
CA THR A 56 -8.08 -12.64 -17.89
C THR A 56 -7.68 -11.26 -18.42
N TYR A 57 -7.05 -10.42 -17.59
CA TYR A 57 -6.61 -9.07 -17.94
C TYR A 57 -5.09 -8.99 -18.19
N GLY A 58 -4.39 -10.11 -18.15
CA GLY A 58 -2.93 -10.19 -18.24
C GLY A 58 -2.29 -10.57 -16.90
N THR A 59 -0.95 -10.61 -16.88
CA THR A 59 -0.18 -10.99 -15.70
C THR A 59 -0.20 -9.88 -14.65
N PHE A 60 -0.72 -10.20 -13.46
CA PHE A 60 -0.69 -9.31 -12.30
C PHE A 60 0.56 -9.60 -11.46
N HIS A 61 1.46 -8.61 -11.37
CA HIS A 61 2.71 -8.72 -10.61
C HIS A 61 2.58 -8.12 -9.20
N ILE A 62 3.26 -8.73 -8.22
CA ILE A 62 3.44 -8.13 -6.90
C ILE A 62 4.66 -7.22 -6.92
N HIS A 63 4.48 -6.04 -7.53
CA HIS A 63 5.45 -4.98 -7.42
C HIS A 63 5.39 -4.32 -6.04
N GLY A 64 6.54 -4.34 -5.36
CA GLY A 64 6.77 -3.58 -4.15
C GLY A 64 5.96 -4.00 -2.94
N GLY A 65 6.23 -3.33 -1.83
CA GLY A 65 5.56 -3.63 -0.57
C GLY A 65 4.20 -2.96 -0.42
N HIS A 66 4.02 -1.72 -0.88
CA HIS A 66 2.78 -0.97 -0.64
C HIS A 66 1.96 -0.75 -1.91
N ARG A 67 0.67 -1.12 -1.86
CA ARG A 67 -0.29 -0.94 -2.96
C ARG A 67 -1.69 -0.60 -2.48
N LEU A 68 -2.51 -0.08 -3.40
CA LEU A 68 -3.93 0.14 -3.21
C LEU A 68 -4.77 -0.92 -3.94
N TRP A 69 -5.65 -1.58 -3.20
CA TRP A 69 -6.65 -2.54 -3.65
C TRP A 69 -8.05 -2.01 -3.33
N HIS A 70 -9.09 -2.73 -3.74
CA HIS A 70 -10.46 -2.44 -3.31
C HIS A 70 -11.22 -3.70 -2.89
N ALA A 71 -11.94 -3.61 -1.77
CA ALA A 71 -12.78 -4.68 -1.26
C ALA A 71 -14.13 -4.76 -2.00
N PRO A 72 -14.82 -5.92 -1.94
CA PRO A 72 -14.24 -7.22 -1.56
C PRO A 72 -13.19 -7.68 -2.58
N GLU A 73 -12.19 -8.43 -2.13
CA GLU A 73 -11.29 -9.15 -3.01
C GLU A 73 -12.08 -10.17 -3.83
N ALA A 74 -11.90 -10.15 -5.14
CA ALA A 74 -12.62 -11.00 -6.07
C ALA A 74 -11.79 -11.19 -7.34
N MET A 75 -11.45 -12.43 -7.67
CA MET A 75 -10.81 -12.75 -8.94
C MET A 75 -11.86 -12.85 -10.06
N PRO A 76 -11.62 -12.26 -11.25
CA PRO A 76 -10.43 -11.48 -11.63
C PRO A 76 -10.53 -9.98 -11.30
N ARG A 77 -11.71 -9.47 -10.90
CA ARG A 77 -12.00 -8.03 -10.70
C ARG A 77 -10.88 -7.25 -10.01
N THR A 78 -10.34 -7.77 -8.91
CA THR A 78 -9.36 -7.05 -8.10
C THR A 78 -7.90 -7.33 -8.47
N TYR A 79 -7.67 -8.14 -9.50
CA TYR A 79 -6.36 -8.53 -10.01
C TYR A 79 -6.10 -7.89 -11.39
N MET A 80 -6.61 -6.68 -11.62
CA MET A 80 -6.26 -5.88 -12.80
C MET A 80 -4.78 -5.49 -12.75
N PRO A 81 -3.97 -5.84 -13.77
CA PRO A 81 -2.58 -5.38 -13.86
C PRO A 81 -2.50 -3.87 -13.94
N ASP A 82 -1.53 -3.29 -13.23
CA ASP A 82 -1.22 -1.87 -13.18
C ASP A 82 0.20 -1.62 -13.70
N ASN A 83 0.53 -2.26 -14.82
CA ASN A 83 1.89 -2.32 -15.39
C ASN A 83 2.32 -1.05 -16.13
N ASP A 84 1.41 -0.13 -16.40
CA ASP A 84 1.68 1.13 -17.10
C ASP A 84 0.67 2.23 -16.73
N GLY A 85 0.79 3.39 -17.37
CA GLY A 85 -0.22 4.45 -17.33
C GLY A 85 -0.26 5.28 -16.05
N LEU A 86 0.78 5.21 -15.21
CA LEU A 86 0.86 6.03 -14.01
C LEU A 86 1.11 7.51 -14.36
N GLU A 87 0.26 8.40 -13.85
CA GLU A 87 0.50 9.84 -13.82
C GLU A 87 1.11 10.25 -12.46
N VAL A 88 2.23 10.96 -12.52
CA VAL A 88 2.97 11.45 -11.35
C VAL A 88 2.87 12.97 -11.26
N GLU A 89 2.19 13.46 -10.22
CA GLU A 89 2.00 14.89 -9.97
C GLU A 89 2.70 15.30 -8.67
N PRO A 90 3.89 15.94 -8.73
CA PRO A 90 4.53 16.48 -7.55
C PRO A 90 3.75 17.68 -6.99
N PHE A 91 3.75 17.83 -5.67
CA PHE A 91 3.22 19.00 -4.98
C PHE A 91 4.10 19.36 -3.78
N GLU A 92 3.79 20.47 -3.11
CA GLU A 92 4.57 20.90 -1.94
C GLU A 92 4.48 19.85 -0.80
N GLY A 93 5.62 19.26 -0.46
CA GLY A 93 5.72 18.25 0.60
C GLY A 93 5.39 16.81 0.18
N GLY A 94 5.09 16.55 -1.08
CA GLY A 94 4.71 15.20 -1.50
C GLY A 94 4.56 14.98 -3.01
N VAL A 95 3.94 13.86 -3.33
CA VAL A 95 3.62 13.44 -4.70
C VAL A 95 2.27 12.74 -4.73
N ARG A 96 1.49 13.00 -5.78
CA ARG A 96 0.28 12.25 -6.09
C ARG A 96 0.57 11.31 -7.24
N LEU A 97 0.21 10.04 -7.03
CA LEU A 97 0.33 8.94 -7.98
C LEU A 97 -1.09 8.55 -8.41
N ARG A 98 -1.44 8.79 -9.67
CA ARG A 98 -2.75 8.43 -10.23
C ARG A 98 -2.56 7.31 -11.23
N GLY A 99 -3.12 6.14 -10.93
CA GLY A 99 -3.17 5.04 -11.89
C GLY A 99 -4.13 5.36 -13.04
N PRO A 100 -4.10 4.56 -14.12
CA PRO A 100 -5.12 4.64 -15.16
C PRO A 100 -6.50 4.24 -14.61
N VAL A 101 -7.56 4.60 -15.33
CA VAL A 101 -8.89 4.03 -15.08
C VAL A 101 -8.83 2.57 -15.52
N GLU A 102 -9.10 1.65 -14.59
CA GLU A 102 -9.14 0.22 -14.89
C GLU A 102 -10.27 -0.08 -15.90
N GLU A 103 -9.93 -0.67 -17.04
CA GLU A 103 -10.89 -0.89 -18.14
C GLU A 103 -12.08 -1.75 -17.70
N SER A 104 -11.85 -2.78 -16.89
CA SER A 104 -12.92 -3.72 -16.51
C SER A 104 -13.81 -3.24 -15.36
N THR A 105 -13.30 -2.37 -14.48
CA THR A 105 -14.00 -1.96 -13.25
C THR A 105 -14.48 -0.51 -13.32
N GLY A 106 -13.88 0.32 -14.18
CA GLY A 106 -14.09 1.77 -14.22
C GLY A 106 -13.52 2.50 -13.00
N ILE A 107 -12.70 1.82 -12.17
CA ILE A 107 -12.12 2.42 -10.97
C ILE A 107 -10.73 2.97 -11.26
N GLN A 108 -10.48 4.19 -10.80
CA GLN A 108 -9.15 4.78 -10.77
C GLN A 108 -8.60 4.75 -9.34
N LYS A 109 -7.36 4.26 -9.20
CA LYS A 109 -6.62 4.24 -7.94
C LYS A 109 -5.73 5.48 -7.84
N VAL A 110 -5.83 6.19 -6.72
CA VAL A 110 -5.01 7.37 -6.44
C VAL A 110 -4.33 7.20 -5.08
N MET A 111 -3.03 7.51 -5.04
CA MET A 111 -2.22 7.49 -3.84
C MET A 111 -1.46 8.81 -3.69
N GLU A 112 -1.66 9.52 -2.59
CA GLU A 112 -0.85 10.68 -2.23
C GLU A 112 0.15 10.28 -1.17
N VAL A 113 1.42 10.62 -1.39
CA VAL A 113 2.51 10.39 -0.44
C VAL A 113 3.02 11.73 0.04
N ILE A 114 2.91 11.96 1.35
CA ILE A 114 3.32 13.20 2.01
C ILE A 114 4.47 12.86 2.95
N LEU A 115 5.60 13.54 2.77
CA LEU A 115 6.77 13.37 3.64
C LEU A 115 6.72 14.35 4.80
N HIS A 116 6.90 13.86 6.02
CA HIS A 116 7.08 14.73 7.18
C HIS A 116 8.54 15.17 7.28
N THR A 117 8.75 16.47 7.46
CA THR A 117 10.09 17.09 7.55
C THR A 117 10.55 17.26 8.99
N ASP A 118 9.66 17.12 9.95
CA ASP A 118 9.87 17.30 11.39
C ASP A 118 10.05 15.97 12.15
N ARG A 119 9.74 14.83 11.51
CA ARG A 119 9.81 13.49 12.13
C ARG A 119 10.06 12.38 11.10
N PRO A 120 10.53 11.19 11.52
CA PRO A 120 10.73 10.03 10.65
C PRO A 120 9.40 9.36 10.29
N ALA A 121 8.56 10.06 9.52
CA ALA A 121 7.25 9.57 9.11
C ALA A 121 6.90 10.02 7.68
N LEU A 122 6.01 9.26 7.07
CA LEU A 122 5.28 9.68 5.88
C LEU A 122 3.79 9.37 6.08
N THR A 123 2.94 10.10 5.38
CA THR A 123 1.51 9.83 5.31
C THR A 123 1.18 9.37 3.90
N VAL A 124 0.47 8.25 3.79
CA VAL A 124 -0.13 7.81 2.53
C VAL A 124 -1.63 8.01 2.61
N GLN A 125 -2.20 8.76 1.67
CA GLN A 125 -3.65 8.87 1.51
C GLN A 125 -4.07 8.10 0.26
N HIS A 126 -5.13 7.31 0.40
CA HIS A 126 -5.67 6.49 -0.68
C HIS A 126 -7.04 6.99 -1.08
N ALA A 127 -7.28 7.06 -2.38
CA ALA A 127 -8.60 7.33 -2.93
C ALA A 127 -8.92 6.36 -4.07
N LEU A 128 -10.19 5.98 -4.15
CA LEU A 128 -10.77 5.26 -5.27
C LEU A 128 -11.78 6.18 -5.93
N HIS A 129 -11.62 6.42 -7.23
CA HIS A 129 -12.58 7.18 -8.02
C HIS A 129 -13.33 6.25 -8.95
N ASN A 130 -14.67 6.28 -8.89
CA ASN A 130 -15.51 5.55 -9.82
C ASN A 130 -15.79 6.42 -11.06
N ALA A 131 -15.09 6.14 -12.15
CA ALA A 131 -15.29 6.75 -13.46
C ALA A 131 -16.33 5.99 -14.30
N GLY A 132 -16.91 4.91 -13.77
CA GLY A 132 -17.98 4.15 -14.39
C GLY A 132 -19.31 4.89 -14.42
N SER A 133 -20.23 4.41 -15.26
CA SER A 133 -21.57 5.01 -15.41
C SER A 133 -22.55 4.67 -14.28
N TRP A 134 -22.20 3.72 -13.41
CA TRP A 134 -23.09 3.23 -12.35
C TRP A 134 -22.40 3.26 -10.99
N ALA A 135 -23.20 3.41 -9.93
CA ALA A 135 -22.71 3.26 -8.57
C ALA A 135 -22.21 1.83 -8.36
N VAL A 136 -21.08 1.70 -7.65
CA VAL A 136 -20.50 0.42 -7.26
C VAL A 136 -20.26 0.40 -5.76
N GLU A 137 -20.49 -0.75 -5.14
CA GLU A 137 -20.14 -0.98 -3.73
C GLU A 137 -18.69 -1.45 -3.64
N LEU A 138 -17.86 -0.68 -2.95
CA LEU A 138 -16.44 -0.99 -2.73
C LEU A 138 -15.90 -0.24 -1.52
N ALA A 139 -14.76 -0.71 -1.00
CA ALA A 139 -14.00 0.02 0.03
C ALA A 139 -12.50 0.04 -0.33
N PRO A 140 -11.76 1.12 -0.02
CA PRO A 140 -10.31 1.13 -0.12
C PRO A 140 -9.68 0.04 0.73
N TRP A 141 -8.73 -0.69 0.16
CA TRP A 141 -7.95 -1.70 0.87
C TRP A 141 -6.47 -1.48 0.57
N ALA A 142 -5.77 -0.80 1.47
CA ALA A 142 -4.33 -0.63 1.38
C ALA A 142 -3.59 -1.87 1.91
N ILE A 143 -2.54 -2.30 1.20
CA ILE A 143 -1.74 -3.47 1.58
C ILE A 143 -0.29 -3.02 1.68
N THR A 144 0.32 -3.23 2.86
CA THR A 144 1.77 -3.06 3.09
C THR A 144 2.38 -4.42 3.38
N GLN A 145 3.35 -4.82 2.58
CA GLN A 145 4.14 -6.03 2.77
C GLN A 145 5.53 -5.65 3.25
N VAL A 146 5.98 -6.37 4.26
CA VAL A 146 7.32 -6.25 4.86
C VAL A 146 7.99 -7.63 4.85
N PRO A 147 9.34 -7.69 4.86
CA PRO A 147 10.06 -8.96 4.94
C PRO A 147 9.62 -9.78 6.17
N LEU A 148 9.66 -11.11 6.03
CA LEU A 148 9.37 -12.02 7.14
C LEU A 148 10.40 -11.91 8.25
N GLY A 149 10.02 -12.30 9.47
CA GLY A 149 10.88 -12.29 10.65
C GLY A 149 10.77 -11.03 11.51
N GLY A 150 10.04 -10.01 11.06
CA GLY A 150 9.70 -8.83 11.84
C GLY A 150 8.57 -9.05 12.85
N VAL A 151 8.33 -8.03 13.68
CA VAL A 151 7.20 -7.95 14.62
C VAL A 151 6.32 -6.77 14.22
N ALA A 152 5.03 -7.02 14.02
CA ALA A 152 4.04 -5.97 13.81
C ALA A 152 3.36 -5.66 15.15
N VAL A 153 3.42 -4.40 15.56
CA VAL A 153 2.67 -3.88 16.71
C VAL A 153 1.46 -3.14 16.17
N LEU A 154 0.26 -3.56 16.58
CA LEU A 154 -1.01 -2.96 16.15
C LEU A 154 -1.75 -2.42 17.37
N PRO A 155 -1.48 -1.17 17.79
CA PRO A 155 -2.21 -0.55 18.88
C PRO A 155 -3.66 -0.36 18.42
N MET A 156 -4.59 -1.06 19.07
CA MET A 156 -6.00 -0.91 18.74
C MET A 156 -6.67 0.20 19.58
N SER A 157 -5.93 0.81 20.52
CA SER A 157 -6.40 1.79 21.50
C SER A 157 -6.97 3.08 20.88
N ALA A 158 -8.28 3.12 20.60
CA ALA A 158 -9.04 4.34 20.31
C ALA A 158 -9.77 4.90 21.55
N PRO A 159 -9.96 6.23 21.66
CA PRO A 159 -10.79 6.85 22.69
C PRO A 159 -12.18 6.21 22.75
N VAL A 160 -12.64 5.88 23.96
CA VAL A 160 -13.94 5.24 24.16
C VAL A 160 -14.95 6.32 24.57
N PRO A 161 -16.00 6.59 23.76
CA PRO A 161 -17.03 7.56 24.14
C PRO A 161 -17.92 7.05 25.28
N SER A 162 -17.93 5.73 25.52
CA SER A 162 -18.68 5.08 26.60
C SER A 162 -18.05 3.71 26.89
N GLN A 163 -18.05 3.29 28.16
CA GLN A 163 -17.57 1.97 28.58
C GLN A 163 -18.49 0.82 28.16
N TYR A 164 -19.67 1.11 27.62
CA TYR A 164 -20.70 0.12 27.29
C TYR A 164 -20.71 -0.31 25.82
N LEU A 165 -19.86 0.28 24.97
CA LEU A 165 -19.85 0.03 23.52
C LEU A 165 -18.55 -0.64 23.08
N PRO A 166 -18.61 -1.59 22.12
CA PRO A 166 -17.40 -2.16 21.53
C PRO A 166 -16.60 -1.06 20.85
N ASN A 167 -15.28 -1.11 21.00
CA ASN A 167 -14.38 -0.09 20.48
C ASN A 167 -13.24 -0.67 19.64
N ARG A 168 -13.14 -2.00 19.51
CA ARG A 168 -12.15 -2.73 18.71
C ARG A 168 -12.84 -3.78 17.86
N GLN A 169 -12.27 -4.06 16.69
CA GLN A 169 -12.66 -5.19 15.86
C GLN A 169 -11.42 -5.89 15.33
N LEU A 170 -11.35 -7.20 15.50
CA LEU A 170 -10.34 -8.07 14.90
C LEU A 170 -11.04 -8.98 13.90
N ASN A 171 -10.78 -8.77 12.61
CA ASN A 171 -11.28 -9.62 11.53
C ASN A 171 -10.20 -10.61 11.14
N LEU A 172 -10.55 -11.89 11.03
CA LEU A 172 -9.62 -12.98 10.72
C LEU A 172 -10.02 -13.64 9.40
N TRP A 173 -9.01 -14.01 8.60
CA TRP A 173 -9.21 -14.70 7.34
C TRP A 173 -9.41 -16.18 7.62
N SER A 174 -10.03 -16.91 6.68
CA SER A 174 -10.31 -18.34 6.84
C SER A 174 -9.06 -19.20 7.06
N TYR A 175 -7.91 -18.73 6.60
CA TYR A 175 -6.60 -19.37 6.76
C TYR A 175 -5.84 -18.89 8.01
N THR A 176 -6.40 -18.00 8.83
CA THR A 176 -5.74 -17.56 10.06
C THR A 176 -5.88 -18.61 11.16
N HIS A 177 -4.74 -19.06 11.69
CA HIS A 177 -4.71 -19.90 12.88
C HIS A 177 -4.73 -19.03 14.14
N ILE A 178 -5.84 -19.02 14.88
CA ILE A 178 -5.98 -18.22 16.13
C ILE A 178 -4.99 -18.64 17.23
N ARG A 179 -4.43 -19.86 17.13
CA ARG A 179 -3.40 -20.39 18.05
C ARG A 179 -1.97 -20.26 17.50
N ASP A 180 -1.77 -19.49 16.43
CA ASP A 180 -0.45 -19.23 15.90
C ASP A 180 0.41 -18.54 16.98
N THR A 181 1.58 -19.08 17.28
CA THR A 181 2.45 -18.56 18.35
C THR A 181 3.01 -17.16 18.04
N ARG A 182 2.90 -16.71 16.79
CA ARG A 182 3.24 -15.34 16.36
C ARG A 182 2.15 -14.34 16.71
N LEU A 183 0.91 -14.78 16.96
CA LEU A 183 -0.18 -13.92 17.41
C LEU A 183 -0.10 -13.76 18.93
N ARG A 184 0.20 -12.55 19.38
CA ARG A 184 0.16 -12.16 20.78
C ARG A 184 -0.89 -11.07 20.97
N LEU A 185 -1.77 -11.27 21.94
CA LEU A 185 -2.79 -10.31 22.34
C LEU A 185 -2.43 -9.84 23.75
N ASP A 186 -2.09 -8.57 23.87
CA ASP A 186 -1.69 -7.92 25.12
C ASP A 186 -2.59 -6.68 25.32
N ASP A 187 -2.90 -6.35 26.58
CA ASP A 187 -3.78 -5.20 26.89
C ASP A 187 -3.07 -3.85 26.64
N ASP A 188 -1.76 -3.80 26.85
CA ASP A 188 -0.90 -2.63 26.69
C ASP A 188 0.43 -3.00 26.02
N LEU A 189 1.10 -1.98 25.46
CA LEU A 189 2.48 -2.09 25.00
C LEU A 189 3.41 -2.13 26.22
N ALA A 190 3.84 -3.34 26.61
CA ALA A 190 4.90 -3.54 27.59
C ALA A 190 6.28 -3.13 27.04
#